data_AF-A0A7G9YXM0-F1
#
_entry.id   AF-A0A7G9YXM0-F1
#
_cell.length_a   1.000
_cell.length_b   1.000
_cell.length_c   1.000
_cell.angle_alpha   90.00
_cell.angle_beta   90.00
_cell.angle_gamma   90.00
#
_symmetry.space_group_name_H-M   'P 1'
#
loop_
_entity.id
_entity.type
_entity.pdbx_description
1 polymer ?
#
loop_
_entity_poly.entity_id
_entity_poly.type
_entity_poly.pdbx_seq_one_letter_code
_entity_poly.pdbx_strand_id
1 'polypeptide(L)' 'MKWGDKILSSAVIDVISVDKEIFDKAWDLFKRYEDKELSFTDCTSFVIMKRMNIRHAFAFDEDFERLGFKQLP' A
#
# COMPACT_ATOMS: atom_id res chain seq x y z
N MET A 1 -10.41 -11.59 16.32
CA MET A 1 -10.54 -10.11 16.35
C MET A 1 -9.50 -9.40 17.25
N LYS A 2 -8.98 -10.01 18.32
CA LYS A 2 -8.07 -9.38 19.31
C LYS A 2 -6.79 -8.69 18.78
N TRP A 3 -6.36 -8.92 17.54
CA TRP A 3 -5.13 -8.32 16.99
C TRP A 3 -5.40 -7.04 16.19
N GLY A 4 -6.54 -6.98 15.48
CA GLY A 4 -6.95 -5.77 14.76
C GLY A 4 -7.15 -4.60 15.72
N ASP A 5 -7.85 -4.84 16.83
CA ASP A 5 -8.06 -3.82 17.86
C ASP A 5 -6.73 -3.30 18.44
N LYS A 6 -5.72 -4.17 18.57
CA LYS A 6 -4.38 -3.78 19.05
C LYS A 6 -3.62 -2.91 18.04
N ILE A 7 -3.74 -3.21 16.74
CA ILE A 7 -3.14 -2.38 15.69
C ILE A 7 -3.83 -1.02 15.65
N LEU A 8 -5.17 -1.01 15.65
CA LEU A 8 -5.96 0.21 15.53
C LEU A 8 -5.87 1.13 16.76
N SER A 9 -5.54 0.59 17.94
CA SER A 9 -5.34 1.36 19.18
C SER A 9 -3.86 1.63 19.52
N SER A 10 -2.93 1.19 18.67
CA SER A 10 -1.50 1.33 18.93
C SER A 10 -1.05 2.79 18.85
N ALA A 11 -0.24 3.22 19.82
CA ALA A 11 0.40 4.54 19.80
C ALA A 11 1.66 4.60 18.91
N VAL A 12 2.09 3.46 18.35
CA VAL A 12 3.32 3.34 17.54
C VAL A 12 3.05 2.88 16.10
N ILE A 13 1.78 2.76 15.71
CA ILE A 13 1.37 2.40 14.35
C ILE A 13 0.45 3.49 13.84
N ASP A 14 0.86 4.15 12.76
CA ASP A 14 -0.01 5.08 12.03
C ASP A 14 -0.89 4.30 11.04
N VAL A 15 -2.20 4.36 11.24
CA VAL A 15 -3.18 3.72 10.35
C VAL A 15 -3.66 4.73 9.33
N ILE A 16 -3.25 4.53 8.07
CA ILE A 16 -3.62 5.42 6.97
C ILE A 16 -4.94 4.96 6.37
N SER A 17 -5.95 5.83 6.44
CA SER A 17 -7.23 5.60 5.77
C SER A 17 -7.12 5.93 4.28
N VAL A 18 -7.73 5.09 3.44
CA VAL A 18 -7.85 5.34 2.00
C VAL A 18 -8.94 6.38 1.79
N ASP A 19 -8.53 7.64 1.67
CA ASP A 19 -9.43 8.73 1.30
C ASP A 19 -9.82 8.65 -0.20
N LYS A 20 -10.73 9.52 -0.63
CA LYS A 20 -11.19 9.56 -2.03
C LYS A 20 -10.04 9.84 -3.01
N GLU A 21 -9.09 10.68 -2.64
CA GLU A 21 -7.98 11.05 -3.52
C GLU A 21 -7.03 9.86 -3.73
N ILE A 22 -6.72 9.13 -2.67
CA ILE A 22 -5.92 7.90 -2.72
C ILE A 22 -6.66 6.85 -3.57
N PHE A 23 -7.96 6.66 -3.33
CA PHE A 23 -8.77 5.70 -4.06
C PHE A 23 -8.78 6.00 -5.57
N ASP A 24 -9.08 7.23 -5.96
CA ASP A 24 -9.18 7.62 -7.37
C ASP A 24 -7.82 7.43 -8.08
N LYS A 25 -6.71 7.81 -7.43
CA LYS A 25 -5.36 7.61 -7.96
C LYS A 25 -4.98 6.14 -8.07
N ALA A 26 -5.33 5.33 -7.08
CA ALA A 26 -5.10 3.89 -7.10
C ALA A 26 -5.92 3.22 -8.21
N TRP A 27 -7.14 3.69 -8.45
CA TRP A 27 -8.00 3.20 -9.51
C TRP A 27 -7.46 3.51 -10.90
N ASP A 28 -6.96 4.73 -11.10
CA ASP A 28 -6.30 5.10 -12.35
C ASP A 28 -5.01 4.31 -12.60
N LEU A 29 -4.27 4.00 -11.53
CA LEU A 29 -3.09 3.15 -11.60
C LEU A 29 -3.44 1.70 -11.94
N PHE A 30 -4.47 1.16 -11.30
CA PHE A 30 -4.94 -0.21 -11.49
C PHE A 30 -5.42 -0.43 -12.93
N LYS A 31 -6.21 0.49 -13.49
CA LYS A 31 -6.60 0.44 -14.92
C LYS A 31 -5.39 0.52 -15.87
N ARG A 32 -4.36 1.29 -15.51
CA ARG A 32 -3.16 1.46 -16.36
C ARG A 32 -2.30 0.19 -16.41
N TYR A 33 -2.31 -0.60 -15.34
CA TYR A 33 -1.55 -1.83 -15.21
C TYR A 33 -2.44 -3.07 -15.23
N GLU A 34 -3.58 -3.01 -15.93
CA GLU A 34 -4.49 -4.16 -16.09
C GLU A 34 -3.79 -5.35 -16.78
N ASP A 35 -2.73 -5.07 -17.56
CA ASP A 35 -1.86 -6.06 -18.20
C ASP A 35 -0.84 -6.70 -17.24
N LYS A 36 -0.70 -6.18 -16.02
CA LYS A 36 0.16 -6.72 -14.97
C LYS A 36 -0.70 -7.34 -13.88
N GLU A 37 -0.21 -8.40 -13.25
CA GLU A 37 -0.90 -9.11 -12.16
C GLU A 37 -0.94 -8.33 -10.84
N LEU A 38 -0.93 -6.99 -10.87
CA LEU A 38 -1.00 -6.15 -9.67
C LEU A 38 -2.42 -6.12 -9.13
N SER A 39 -2.60 -6.29 -7.83
CA SER A 39 -3.90 -6.08 -7.19
C SER A 39 -4.22 -4.59 -7.03
N PHE A 40 -5.51 -4.28 -6.82
CA PHE A 40 -5.92 -2.93 -6.45
C PHE A 40 -5.30 -2.48 -5.10
N THR A 41 -5.06 -3.43 -4.19
CA THR A 41 -4.42 -3.15 -2.90
C THR A 41 -2.94 -2.76 -3.07
N ASP A 42 -2.23 -3.35 -4.04
CA ASP A 42 -0.84 -2.96 -4.36
C ASP A 42 -0.79 -1.57 -4.94
N CYS A 43 -1.73 -1.26 -5.84
CA CYS A 43 -1.88 0.09 -6.40
C CYS A 43 -2.17 1.12 -5.30
N THR A 44 -3.04 0.77 -4.34
CA THR A 44 -3.36 1.62 -3.19
C THR A 44 -2.13 1.84 -2.32
N SER A 45 -1.39 0.77 -2.02
CA SER A 45 -0.15 0.83 -1.24
C SER A 45 0.90 1.70 -1.92
N PHE A 46 1.06 1.57 -3.24
CA PHE A 46 1.98 2.40 -4.03
C PHE A 46 1.64 3.90 -3.93
N VAL A 47 0.36 4.26 -4.08
CA VAL A 47 -0.07 5.66 -3.99
C VAL A 47 0.21 6.23 -2.60
N ILE A 48 -0.09 5.48 -1.54
CA ILE A 48 0.18 5.89 -0.15
C ILE A 48 1.69 6.06 0.07
N MET A 49 2.48 5.05 -0.28
CA MET A 49 3.92 5.08 -0.08
C MET A 49 4.58 6.23 -0.83
N LYS A 50 4.17 6.49 -2.07
CA LYS A 50 4.65 7.63 -2.85
C LYS A 50 4.25 8.97 -2.24
N ARG A 51 3.01 9.11 -1.78
CA ARG A 51 2.50 10.33 -1.12
C ARG A 51 3.27 10.65 0.16
N MET A 52 3.64 9.61 0.91
CA MET A 52 4.33 9.73 2.21
C MET A 52 5.85 9.61 2.11
N ASN A 53 6.41 9.47 0.91
CA ASN A 53 7.85 9.22 0.67
C ASN A 53 8.40 8.00 1.45
N ILE A 54 7.59 6.95 1.55
CA ILE A 54 7.97 5.66 2.14
C ILE A 54 8.66 4.82 1.05
N ARG A 55 9.85 4.32 1.37
CA ARG A 55 10.67 3.54 0.42
C ARG A 55 10.77 2.06 0.76
N HIS A 56 10.42 1.70 1.99
CA HIS A 56 10.55 0.34 2.50
C HIS A 56 9.17 -0.24 2.77
N ALA A 57 8.92 -1.46 2.31
CA ALA A 57 7.68 -2.18 2.56
C ALA A 57 8.02 -3.46 3.34
N PHE A 58 7.44 -3.63 4.52
CA PHE A 58 7.49 -4.93 5.18
C PHE A 58 6.39 -5.82 4.60
N ALA A 59 6.76 -6.69 3.67
CA ALA A 59 5.82 -7.47 2.86
C ALA A 59 6.46 -8.79 2.43
N PHE A 60 5.63 -9.76 2.05
CA PHE A 60 6.07 -11.04 1.48
C PHE A 60 5.68 -11.18 0.00
N ASP A 61 5.28 -10.07 -0.62
CA ASP A 61 4.83 -10.00 -2.00
C ASP A 61 5.91 -9.33 -2.86
N GLU A 62 6.41 -10.06 -3.87
CA GLU A 62 7.47 -9.63 -4.78
C GLU A 62 7.07 -8.42 -5.64
N ASP A 63 5.77 -8.11 -5.74
CA ASP A 63 5.30 -6.98 -6.55
C ASP A 63 5.78 -5.62 -6.00
N PHE A 64 6.12 -5.52 -4.70
CA PHE A 64 6.69 -4.29 -4.13
C PHE A 64 8.06 -3.95 -4.72
N GLU A 65 8.92 -4.96 -4.99
CA GLU A 65 10.20 -4.73 -5.67
C GLU A 65 9.99 -4.29 -7.12
N ARG A 66 9.03 -4.90 -7.83
CA ARG A 66 8.68 -4.53 -9.22
C ARG A 66 8.18 -3.08 -9.33
N LEU A 67 7.59 -2.57 -8.26
CA LEU A 67 7.11 -1.18 -8.15
C LEU A 67 8.21 -0.20 -7.68
N GLY A 68 9.42 -0.68 -7.44
CA GLY A 68 10.59 0.14 -7.09
C GLY A 68 10.74 0.41 -5.59
N PHE A 69 10.06 -0.34 -4.73
CA PHE A 69 10.26 -0.27 -3.29
C PHE A 69 11.31 -1.28 -2.83
N LYS A 70 11.90 -1.00 -1.66
CA LYS A 70 12.74 -1.96 -0.98
C LYS A 70 11.86 -2.82 -0.07
N GLN A 71 11.60 -4.05 -0.50
CA GLN A 71 10.90 -5.02 0.33
C GLN A 71 11.78 -5.42 1.54
N LEU A 72 11.13 -5.70 2.66
CA LEU A 72 11.73 -6.17 3.90
C LEU A 72 10.88 -7.28 4.53
N PRO A 73 11.51 -8.19 5.29
CA PRO A 73 12.91 -8.58 5.07
C PRO A 73 13.09 -9.12 3.64
#